data_AF-A0AAU9SW47-F1
#
_entry.id   AF-A0AAU9SW47-F1
#
_cell.length_a   1.000
_cell.length_b   1.000
_cell.length_c   1.000
_cell.angle_alpha   90.00
_cell.angle_beta   90.00
_cell.angle_gamma   90.00
#
_symmetry.space_group_name_H-M   'P 1'
#
loop_
_entity.id
_entity.type
_entity.pdbx_description
1 polymer ?
#
loop_
_entity_poly.entity_id
_entity_poly.type
_entity_poly.pdbx_seq_one_letter_code
_entity_poly.pdbx_strand_id
1 'polypeptide(L)'
;DALMAIRPRIRKRVQAVRRAADGSAFEKCEECGVAIAIALFDMHECGEKRREVKRFKYISSPKIDNISKPTGCFEDEPRSPFIFFLYSNQNLPLENFMKNHGGDLVDASRICFNEWKLMSTEEQGPFIALAAEVDLAHNRKLKEEAKRIYKADDEADSKTDAKFDKVRVMFVSYIIKRGKTKLF
;
A
#
# COMPACT_ATOMS: atom_id res chain seq x y z
N ASP A 1 -60.09 28.45 36.83
CA ASP A 1 -58.83 27.76 36.53
C ASP A 1 -58.81 27.21 35.12
N ALA A 2 -57.81 27.62 34.34
CA ALA A 2 -57.80 27.58 32.88
C ALA A 2 -57.29 26.24 32.31
N LEU A 3 -57.94 25.76 31.24
CA LEU A 3 -57.52 24.63 30.42
C LEU A 3 -56.23 24.96 29.65
N MET A 4 -55.14 24.27 29.98
CA MET A 4 -53.86 24.39 29.27
C MET A 4 -53.88 23.60 27.96
N ALA A 5 -53.98 24.30 26.83
CA ALA A 5 -53.84 23.71 25.50
C ALA A 5 -52.36 23.39 25.18
N ILE A 6 -52.05 22.13 24.87
CA ILE A 6 -50.71 21.69 24.48
C ILE A 6 -50.41 22.23 23.08
N ARG A 7 -49.48 23.19 22.97
CA ARG A 7 -49.00 23.69 21.67
C ARG A 7 -48.19 22.59 20.95
N PRO A 8 -48.47 22.27 19.67
CA PRO A 8 -47.66 21.34 18.90
C PRO A 8 -46.22 21.86 18.76
N ARG A 9 -45.22 21.08 19.17
CA ARG A 9 -43.82 21.39 18.85
C ARG A 9 -43.65 21.37 17.34
N ILE A 10 -43.32 22.52 16.75
CA ILE A 10 -42.84 22.60 15.37
C ILE A 10 -41.56 21.76 15.30
N ARG A 11 -41.64 20.58 14.68
CA ARG A 11 -40.45 19.80 14.32
C ARG A 11 -39.73 20.61 13.25
N LYS A 12 -38.47 21.01 13.49
CA LYS A 12 -37.59 21.52 12.42
C LYS A 12 -37.63 20.49 11.28
N ARG A 13 -38.20 20.85 10.13
CA ARG A 13 -38.11 20.00 8.94
C ARG A 13 -36.65 20.03 8.51
N VAL A 14 -35.92 18.96 8.82
CA VAL A 14 -34.63 18.70 8.18
C VAL A 14 -34.95 18.48 6.71
N GLN A 15 -34.46 19.35 5.82
CA GLN A 15 -34.60 19.10 4.38
C GLN A 15 -33.91 17.77 4.08
N ALA A 16 -34.66 16.80 3.56
CA ALA A 16 -34.10 15.52 3.21
C ALA A 16 -33.05 15.73 2.11
N VAL A 17 -31.85 15.22 2.33
CA VAL A 17 -30.78 15.24 1.33
C VAL A 17 -31.28 14.51 0.09
N ARG A 18 -30.98 15.06 -1.10
CA ARG A 18 -31.39 14.42 -2.35
C ARG A 18 -30.67 13.08 -2.48
N ARG A 19 -31.44 12.04 -2.77
CA ARG A 19 -30.93 10.69 -2.99
C ARG A 19 -31.21 10.25 -4.41
N ALA A 20 -30.28 9.52 -5.01
CA ALA A 20 -30.52 8.81 -6.25
C ALA A 20 -31.35 7.55 -6.00
N ALA A 21 -31.80 6.90 -7.07
CA ALA A 21 -32.66 5.71 -6.99
C ALA A 21 -32.01 4.52 -6.26
N ASP A 22 -30.67 4.47 -6.28
CA ASP A 22 -29.83 3.51 -5.55
C ASP A 22 -29.67 3.83 -4.05
N GLY A 23 -30.23 4.97 -3.59
CA GLY A 23 -30.13 5.44 -2.21
C GLY A 23 -28.88 6.29 -1.92
N SER A 24 -27.97 6.43 -2.88
CA SER A 24 -26.77 7.26 -2.76
C SER A 24 -27.15 8.72 -2.52
N ALA A 25 -26.49 9.37 -1.57
CA ALA A 25 -26.80 10.74 -1.17
C ALA A 25 -25.87 11.74 -1.88
N PHE A 26 -26.46 12.81 -2.41
CA PHE A 26 -25.75 13.84 -3.16
C PHE A 26 -26.01 15.22 -2.58
N GLU A 27 -24.99 16.06 -2.64
CA GLU A 27 -25.01 17.47 -2.24
C GLU A 27 -24.42 18.33 -3.36
N LYS A 28 -24.95 19.54 -3.56
CA LYS A 28 -24.45 20.43 -4.62
C LYS A 28 -23.26 21.24 -4.09
N CYS A 29 -22.09 21.23 -4.75
CA CYS A 29 -21.02 22.18 -4.44
C CYS A 29 -21.56 23.60 -4.70
N GLU A 30 -21.50 24.46 -3.69
CA GLU A 30 -21.96 25.85 -3.81
C GLU A 30 -21.09 26.69 -4.75
N GLU A 31 -19.83 26.26 -4.97
CA GLU A 31 -18.85 26.96 -5.81
C GLU A 31 -19.00 26.63 -7.30
N CYS A 32 -19.23 25.35 -7.66
CA CYS A 32 -19.35 24.92 -9.06
C CYS A 32 -20.75 24.47 -9.48
N GLY A 33 -21.69 24.33 -8.53
CA GLY A 33 -23.07 23.91 -8.76
C GLY A 33 -23.26 22.41 -9.08
N VAL A 34 -22.18 21.63 -9.17
CA VAL A 34 -22.24 20.19 -9.49
C VAL A 34 -22.76 19.41 -8.28
N ALA A 35 -23.68 18.47 -8.52
CA ALA A 35 -24.13 17.51 -7.51
C ALA A 35 -23.07 16.42 -7.34
N ILE A 36 -22.45 16.35 -6.17
CA ILE A 36 -21.39 15.40 -5.83
C ILE A 36 -21.92 14.44 -4.79
N ALA A 37 -21.51 13.17 -4.88
CA ALA A 37 -21.80 12.20 -3.84
C ALA A 37 -21.18 12.68 -2.51
N ILE A 38 -21.92 12.64 -1.41
CA ILE A 38 -21.46 13.19 -0.12
C ILE A 38 -20.15 12.54 0.33
N ALA A 39 -19.99 11.23 0.06
CA ALA A 39 -18.76 10.50 0.36
C ALA A 39 -17.51 11.02 -0.39
N LEU A 40 -17.70 11.75 -1.50
CA LEU A 40 -16.64 12.33 -2.32
C LEU A 40 -16.58 13.86 -2.22
N PHE A 41 -17.41 14.49 -1.39
CA PHE A 41 -17.51 15.95 -1.32
C PHE A 41 -16.20 16.58 -0.83
N ASP A 42 -15.52 15.97 0.15
CA ASP A 42 -14.20 16.42 0.65
C ASP A 42 -13.08 16.26 -0.38
N MET A 43 -13.24 15.32 -1.31
CA MET A 43 -12.32 15.07 -2.43
C MET A 43 -12.70 15.85 -3.69
N HIS A 44 -13.78 16.63 -3.64
CA HIS A 44 -14.25 17.37 -4.78
C HIS A 44 -13.39 18.62 -5.00
N GLU A 45 -12.66 18.61 -6.10
CA GLU A 45 -11.81 19.72 -6.50
C GLU A 45 -12.66 20.76 -7.29
N CYS A 46 -13.43 21.63 -6.58
CA CYS A 46 -14.00 22.88 -7.11
C CYS A 46 -13.14 24.11 -6.69
N GLY A 47 -13.08 25.16 -7.53
CA GLY A 47 -12.37 26.43 -7.27
C GLY A 47 -11.13 26.73 -8.16
N GLU A 48 -10.74 28.01 -8.26
CA GLU A 48 -9.57 28.49 -9.06
C GLU A 48 -8.21 28.02 -8.52
N LYS A 49 -8.19 27.48 -7.30
CA LYS A 49 -7.00 26.88 -6.71
C LYS A 49 -7.12 25.39 -6.90
N ARG A 50 -6.70 24.91 -8.09
CA ARG A 50 -6.11 23.58 -8.18
C ARG A 50 -5.07 23.53 -7.06
N ARG A 51 -5.39 22.88 -5.95
CA ARG A 51 -4.33 22.37 -5.08
C ARG A 51 -3.56 21.51 -6.05
N GLU A 52 -2.30 21.84 -6.31
CA GLU A 52 -1.39 20.83 -6.80
C GLU A 52 -1.43 19.74 -5.73
N VAL A 53 -2.36 18.80 -5.89
CA VAL A 53 -2.25 17.51 -5.27
C VAL A 53 -0.85 17.10 -5.69
N LYS A 54 0.02 16.94 -4.69
CA LYS A 54 1.26 16.21 -4.86
C LYS A 54 0.81 14.83 -5.32
N ARG A 55 0.53 14.69 -6.63
CA ARG A 55 0.55 13.40 -7.30
C ARG A 55 1.81 12.78 -6.79
N PHE A 56 1.70 11.60 -6.24
CA PHE A 56 2.85 10.84 -5.82
C PHE A 56 3.74 10.76 -7.06
N LYS A 57 4.72 11.67 -7.12
CA LYS A 57 5.74 11.69 -8.13
C LYS A 57 6.57 10.51 -7.67
N TYR A 58 6.21 9.34 -8.18
CA TYR A 58 7.08 8.19 -8.15
C TYR A 58 8.46 8.74 -8.49
N ILE A 59 9.37 8.59 -7.52
CA ILE A 59 10.64 9.29 -7.36
C ILE A 59 11.21 9.67 -8.74
N SER A 60 10.92 10.89 -9.20
CA SER A 60 11.77 11.53 -10.20
C SER A 60 12.99 11.93 -9.39
N SER A 61 14.04 11.11 -9.50
CA SER A 61 15.26 11.12 -8.70
C SER A 61 15.73 12.51 -8.26
N PRO A 62 16.30 12.68 -7.06
CA PRO A 62 17.16 13.81 -6.82
C PRO A 62 18.34 13.71 -7.79
N LYS A 63 18.74 14.86 -8.33
CA LYS A 63 19.94 15.02 -9.16
C LYS A 63 21.08 14.18 -8.58
N ILE A 64 21.65 13.30 -9.40
CA ILE A 64 22.81 12.49 -9.05
C ILE A 64 24.04 13.39 -9.13
N ASP A 65 24.19 14.25 -8.14
CA ASP A 65 25.43 14.96 -7.89
C ASP A 65 26.20 14.12 -6.87
N ASN A 66 27.21 13.38 -7.36
CA ASN A 66 28.27 12.70 -6.60
C ASN A 66 27.80 11.65 -5.56
N ILE A 67 27.73 10.39 -6.00
CA ILE A 67 27.51 9.22 -5.13
C ILE A 67 28.81 8.91 -4.37
N SER A 68 29.03 9.56 -3.23
CA SER A 68 29.69 8.90 -2.10
C SER A 68 28.62 8.12 -1.34
N LYS A 69 28.37 6.88 -1.82
CA LYS A 69 27.30 5.95 -1.41
C LYS A 69 25.86 6.49 -1.61
N PRO A 70 24.97 5.74 -2.29
CA PRO A 70 23.56 6.11 -2.31
C PRO A 70 23.05 5.98 -0.87
N THR A 71 22.73 7.12 -0.27
CA THR A 71 22.07 7.18 1.03
C THR A 71 20.68 6.57 0.86
N GLY A 72 20.54 5.33 1.34
CA GLY A 72 19.43 4.43 1.04
C GLY A 72 19.96 3.02 0.78
N CYS A 73 20.74 2.48 1.71
CA CYS A 73 21.19 1.10 1.67
C CYS A 73 19.96 0.20 1.88
N PHE A 74 19.32 -0.19 0.77
CA PHE A 74 18.18 -1.11 0.73
C PHE A 74 18.60 -2.56 1.04
N GLU A 75 19.77 -2.79 1.62
CA GLU A 75 20.34 -4.12 1.76
C GLU A 75 19.55 -5.02 2.72
N ASP A 76 18.75 -4.43 3.61
CA ASP A 76 17.88 -5.16 4.53
C ASP A 76 16.44 -5.35 4.01
N GLU A 77 16.08 -4.75 2.86
CA GLU A 77 14.72 -4.83 2.31
C GLU A 77 14.63 -5.91 1.22
N PRO A 78 13.66 -6.84 1.32
CA PRO A 78 13.44 -7.86 0.30
C PRO A 78 13.10 -7.22 -1.05
N ARG A 79 13.87 -7.56 -2.10
CA ARG A 79 13.74 -6.97 -3.43
C ARG A 79 13.92 -8.01 -4.52
N SER A 80 13.38 -7.70 -5.70
CA SER A 80 13.53 -8.54 -6.89
C SER A 80 15.01 -8.72 -7.26
N PRO A 81 15.43 -9.91 -7.75
CA PRO A 81 16.76 -10.14 -8.32
C PRO A 81 17.18 -9.07 -9.34
N PHE A 82 16.23 -8.54 -10.12
CA PHE A 82 16.49 -7.49 -11.09
C PHE A 82 17.02 -6.19 -10.45
N ILE A 83 16.58 -5.85 -9.24
CA ILE A 83 17.09 -4.66 -8.54
C ILE A 83 18.55 -4.85 -8.16
N PHE A 84 18.93 -6.05 -7.71
CA PHE A 84 20.33 -6.36 -7.42
C PHE A 84 21.20 -6.36 -8.68
N PHE A 85 20.65 -6.74 -9.83
CA PHE A 85 21.31 -6.56 -11.12
C PHE A 85 21.52 -5.07 -11.46
N LEU A 86 20.49 -4.23 -11.34
CA LEU A 86 20.57 -2.80 -11.66
C LEU A 86 21.61 -2.03 -10.84
N TYR A 87 21.79 -2.43 -9.57
CA TYR A 87 22.70 -1.77 -8.62
C TYR A 87 23.94 -2.60 -8.28
N SER A 88 24.22 -3.65 -9.07
CA SER A 88 25.40 -4.48 -8.88
C SER A 88 26.69 -3.67 -9.05
N ASN A 89 27.57 -3.72 -8.05
CA ASN A 89 28.87 -3.03 -8.06
C ASN A 89 29.79 -3.46 -9.20
N GLN A 90 29.55 -4.63 -9.81
CA GLN A 90 30.37 -5.12 -10.92
C GLN A 90 29.95 -4.56 -12.29
N ASN A 91 28.66 -4.27 -12.51
CA ASN A 91 28.16 -3.89 -13.84
C ASN A 91 27.45 -2.54 -13.90
N LEU A 92 27.04 -1.98 -12.76
CA LEU A 92 26.24 -0.73 -12.61
C LEU A 92 25.43 -0.40 -13.87
N PRO A 93 24.57 -1.34 -14.35
CA PRO A 93 24.06 -1.28 -15.72
C PRO A 93 23.31 0.01 -15.94
N LEU A 94 22.46 0.38 -14.98
CA LEU A 94 21.67 1.60 -15.08
C LEU A 94 22.53 2.86 -15.20
N GLU A 95 23.61 2.98 -14.41
CA GLU A 95 24.50 4.13 -14.48
C GLU A 95 25.29 4.15 -15.80
N ASN A 96 25.78 2.99 -16.25
CA ASN A 96 26.48 2.85 -17.51
C ASN A 96 25.57 3.21 -18.71
N PHE A 97 24.34 2.72 -18.72
CA PHE A 97 23.37 3.04 -19.77
C PHE A 97 22.92 4.49 -19.71
N MET A 98 22.69 5.06 -18.53
CA MET A 98 22.37 6.48 -18.39
C MET A 98 23.50 7.37 -18.94
N LYS A 99 24.77 7.03 -18.69
CA LYS A 99 25.93 7.76 -19.26
C LYS A 99 26.00 7.63 -20.79
N ASN A 100 25.71 6.45 -21.33
CA ASN A 100 25.84 6.17 -22.76
C ASN A 100 24.65 6.67 -23.61
N HIS A 101 23.46 6.83 -23.02
CA HIS A 101 22.22 7.16 -23.73
C HIS A 101 21.64 8.53 -23.37
N GLY A 102 22.50 9.50 -23.03
CA GLY A 102 22.08 10.89 -22.84
C GLY A 102 21.24 11.13 -21.57
N GLY A 103 21.29 10.23 -20.60
CA GLY A 103 20.66 10.39 -19.29
C GLY A 103 19.16 10.12 -19.24
N ASP A 104 18.54 9.63 -20.32
CA ASP A 104 17.13 9.22 -20.26
C ASP A 104 16.97 7.94 -19.44
N LEU A 105 16.33 8.08 -18.28
CA LEU A 105 16.13 6.99 -17.34
C LEU A 105 15.19 5.92 -17.90
N VAL A 106 14.20 6.31 -18.71
CA VAL A 106 13.20 5.40 -19.25
C VAL A 106 13.85 4.45 -20.26
N ASP A 107 14.60 5.00 -21.21
CA ASP A 107 15.34 4.21 -22.19
C ASP A 107 16.42 3.35 -21.54
N ALA A 108 17.18 3.90 -20.57
CA ALA A 108 18.18 3.14 -19.83
C ALA A 108 17.55 1.95 -19.08
N SER A 109 16.43 2.18 -18.39
CA SER A 109 15.71 1.12 -17.67
C SER A 109 15.19 0.04 -18.62
N ARG A 110 14.70 0.45 -19.81
CA ARG A 110 14.20 -0.47 -20.84
C ARG A 110 15.32 -1.35 -21.39
N ILE A 111 16.50 -0.78 -21.62
CA ILE A 111 17.68 -1.51 -22.09
C ILE A 111 18.14 -2.53 -21.03
N CYS A 112 18.31 -2.10 -19.78
CA CYS A 112 18.64 -3.00 -18.67
C CYS A 112 17.65 -4.17 -18.55
N PHE A 113 16.36 -3.90 -18.73
CA PHE A 113 15.33 -4.94 -18.67
C PHE A 113 15.45 -5.94 -19.82
N ASN A 114 15.73 -5.46 -21.03
CA ASN A 114 15.94 -6.34 -22.18
C ASN A 114 17.20 -7.21 -21.99
N GLU A 115 18.28 -6.65 -21.45
CA GLU A 115 19.49 -7.38 -21.14
C GLU A 115 19.24 -8.46 -20.07
N TRP A 116 18.58 -8.10 -18.97
CA TRP A 116 18.16 -9.06 -17.94
C TRP A 116 17.35 -10.22 -18.53
N LYS A 117 16.43 -9.93 -19.46
CA LYS A 117 15.61 -10.96 -20.13
C LYS A 117 16.43 -11.87 -21.04
N LEU A 118 17.52 -11.36 -21.62
CA LEU A 118 18.43 -12.12 -22.48
C LEU A 118 19.45 -12.93 -21.67
N MET A 119 19.72 -12.55 -20.42
CA MET A 119 20.59 -13.31 -19.53
C MET A 119 20.04 -14.71 -19.28
N SER A 120 20.93 -15.68 -19.29
CA SER A 120 20.66 -17.06 -18.89
C SER A 120 20.36 -17.17 -17.39
N THR A 121 19.76 -18.28 -16.97
CA THR A 121 19.49 -18.56 -15.55
C THR A 121 20.77 -18.66 -14.71
N GLU A 122 21.88 -19.07 -15.32
CA GLU A 122 23.19 -19.13 -14.67
C GLU A 122 23.74 -17.73 -14.41
N GLU A 123 23.65 -16.83 -15.40
CA GLU A 123 24.07 -15.43 -15.27
C GLU A 123 23.17 -14.64 -14.30
N GLN A 124 21.88 -14.99 -14.23
CA GLN A 124 20.96 -14.43 -13.23
C GLN A 124 21.19 -15.02 -11.83
N GLY A 125 21.82 -16.19 -11.73
CA GLY A 125 22.00 -16.97 -10.50
C GLY A 125 22.54 -16.18 -9.31
N PRO A 126 23.61 -15.39 -9.45
CA PRO A 126 24.15 -14.58 -8.35
C PRO A 126 23.13 -13.59 -7.77
N PHE A 127 22.34 -12.95 -8.63
CA PHE A 127 21.34 -11.97 -8.21
C PHE A 127 20.12 -12.63 -7.57
N ILE A 128 19.72 -13.81 -8.06
CA ILE A 128 18.64 -14.60 -7.49
C ILE A 128 19.03 -15.11 -6.10
N ALA A 129 20.25 -15.63 -5.94
CA ALA A 129 20.75 -16.10 -4.66
C ALA A 129 20.79 -14.97 -3.62
N LEU A 130 21.30 -13.81 -4.02
CA LEU A 130 21.39 -12.65 -3.13
C LEU A 130 20.01 -12.10 -2.73
N ALA A 131 19.06 -12.03 -3.67
CA ALA A 131 17.67 -11.68 -3.35
C ALA A 131 17.04 -12.65 -2.35
N ALA A 132 17.23 -13.96 -2.57
CA ALA A 132 16.70 -14.97 -1.66
C ALA A 132 17.33 -14.89 -0.26
N GLU A 133 18.62 -14.55 -0.15
CA GLU A 133 19.29 -14.36 1.13
C GLU A 133 18.68 -13.20 1.92
N VAL A 134 18.51 -12.04 1.27
CA VAL A 134 17.90 -10.85 1.89
C VAL A 134 16.45 -11.13 2.31
N ASP A 135 15.68 -11.79 1.44
CA ASP A 135 14.30 -12.21 1.73
C ASP A 135 14.23 -13.14 2.95
N LEU A 136 15.15 -14.10 3.06
CA LEU A 136 15.23 -15.02 4.19
C LEU A 136 15.58 -14.29 5.49
N ALA A 137 16.55 -13.37 5.44
CA ALA A 137 16.94 -12.56 6.59
C ALA A 137 15.78 -11.68 7.08
N HIS A 138 15.08 -11.02 6.15
CA HIS A 138 13.90 -10.20 6.45
C HIS A 138 12.78 -11.03 7.10
N ASN A 139 12.45 -12.19 6.50
CA ASN A 139 11.44 -13.08 7.05
C ASN A 139 11.79 -13.64 8.43
N ARG A 140 13.10 -13.83 8.73
CA ARG A 140 13.55 -14.22 10.07
C ARG A 140 13.26 -13.11 11.09
N LYS A 141 13.60 -11.86 10.76
CA LYS A 141 13.31 -10.69 11.61
C LYS A 141 11.81 -10.59 11.92
N LEU A 142 10.95 -10.68 10.91
CA LEU A 142 9.48 -10.67 11.09
C LEU A 142 8.98 -11.79 12.01
N LYS A 143 9.52 -13.02 11.88
CA LYS A 143 9.14 -14.14 12.74
C LYS A 143 9.57 -13.94 14.19
N GLU A 144 10.72 -13.33 14.42
CA GLU A 144 11.20 -13.00 15.77
C GLU A 144 10.36 -11.90 16.41
N GLU A 145 10.03 -10.84 15.66
CA GLU A 145 9.13 -9.78 16.12
C GLU A 145 7.76 -10.33 16.49
N ALA A 146 7.16 -11.18 15.63
CA ALA A 146 5.90 -11.84 15.93
C ALA A 146 5.98 -12.63 17.25
N LYS A 147 7.06 -13.39 17.48
CA LYS A 147 7.28 -14.10 18.75
C LYS A 147 7.42 -13.19 19.96
N ARG A 148 7.93 -11.97 19.81
CA ARG A 148 8.01 -10.98 20.91
C ARG A 148 6.63 -10.43 21.26
N ILE A 149 5.78 -10.17 20.27
CA ILE A 149 4.41 -9.68 20.48
C ILE A 149 3.59 -10.69 21.30
N TYR A 150 3.69 -11.99 21.00
CA TYR A 150 2.99 -13.04 21.77
C TYR A 150 3.52 -13.26 23.20
N LYS A 151 4.64 -12.64 23.58
CA LYS A 151 5.26 -12.75 24.93
C LYS A 151 5.05 -11.51 25.79
N ALA A 152 4.37 -10.48 25.29
CA ALA A 152 3.85 -9.45 26.16
C ALA A 152 2.68 -10.08 26.92
N ASP A 153 2.90 -10.46 28.17
CA ASP A 153 1.83 -10.80 29.11
C ASP A 153 0.88 -9.61 29.15
N ASP A 154 -0.31 -9.77 28.56
CA ASP A 154 -1.48 -8.99 28.92
C ASP A 154 -1.82 -9.38 30.36
N GLU A 155 -1.13 -8.80 31.34
CA GLU A 155 -1.61 -8.72 32.73
C GLU A 155 -2.79 -7.73 32.77
N ALA A 156 -3.83 -8.05 31.99
CA ALA A 156 -5.15 -7.48 32.06
C ALA A 156 -6.00 -8.52 32.79
N ASP A 157 -6.19 -8.26 34.08
CA ASP A 157 -6.90 -9.11 35.03
C ASP A 157 -8.37 -9.32 34.59
N SER A 158 -8.61 -10.28 33.70
CA SER A 158 -9.96 -10.63 33.23
C SER A 158 -10.43 -11.91 33.90
N LYS A 159 -11.27 -11.69 34.92
CA LYS A 159 -12.12 -12.65 35.63
C LYS A 159 -12.72 -13.69 34.66
N THR A 160 -12.55 -14.96 35.03
CA THR A 160 -12.99 -16.14 34.29
C THR A 160 -14.50 -16.11 34.01
N ASP A 161 -14.88 -16.24 32.74
CA ASP A 161 -16.10 -16.94 32.35
C ASP A 161 -15.88 -17.66 31.01
N ALA A 162 -15.60 -18.95 31.14
CA ALA A 162 -15.39 -19.86 30.03
C ALA A 162 -16.71 -20.20 29.35
N LYS A 163 -16.80 -19.89 28.06
CA LYS A 163 -17.48 -20.64 27.00
C LYS A 163 -17.38 -19.82 25.73
N PHE A 164 -16.60 -20.25 24.73
CA PHE A 164 -16.97 -20.07 23.31
C PHE A 164 -16.13 -20.97 22.38
N ASP A 165 -16.84 -21.94 21.81
CA ASP A 165 -16.79 -22.50 20.46
C ASP A 165 -15.51 -23.08 19.84
N LYS A 166 -15.48 -24.42 19.88
CA LYS A 166 -14.73 -25.37 19.04
C LYS A 166 -14.86 -25.17 17.51
N VAL A 167 -15.64 -24.19 17.03
CA VAL A 167 -15.93 -23.99 15.60
C VAL A 167 -14.76 -23.31 14.87
N ARG A 168 -13.97 -22.47 15.55
CA ARG A 168 -12.90 -21.69 14.88
C ARG A 168 -11.68 -22.51 14.47
N VAL A 169 -11.35 -23.58 15.20
CA VAL A 169 -10.17 -24.42 14.94
C VAL A 169 -10.37 -25.33 13.72
N MET A 170 -11.61 -25.78 13.47
CA MET A 170 -11.94 -26.63 12.31
C MET A 170 -11.87 -25.84 10.99
N PHE A 171 -12.30 -24.57 11.00
CA PHE A 171 -12.33 -23.76 9.78
C PHE A 171 -10.92 -23.37 9.29
N VAL A 172 -10.02 -23.02 10.22
CA VAL A 172 -8.61 -22.72 9.88
C VAL A 172 -7.89 -23.96 9.34
N SER A 173 -8.11 -25.13 9.92
CA SER A 173 -7.55 -26.39 9.39
C SER A 173 -8.10 -26.77 8.02
N TYR A 174 -9.38 -26.48 7.74
CA TYR A 174 -10.00 -26.74 6.43
C TYR A 174 -9.43 -25.84 5.33
N ILE A 175 -9.23 -24.54 5.61
CA ILE A 175 -8.63 -23.61 4.64
C ILE A 175 -7.17 -23.98 4.35
N ILE A 176 -6.39 -24.34 5.38
CA ILE A 176 -4.99 -24.77 5.21
C ILE A 176 -4.89 -26.06 4.38
N LYS A 177 -5.83 -27.01 4.54
CA LYS A 177 -5.86 -28.24 3.74
C LYS A 177 -6.28 -28.01 2.28
N ARG A 178 -7.21 -27.07 2.00
CA ARG A 178 -7.62 -26.76 0.62
C ARG A 178 -6.64 -25.87 -0.15
N GLY A 179 -5.80 -25.08 0.52
CA GLY A 179 -4.77 -24.27 -0.14
C GLY A 179 -3.58 -25.06 -0.70
N LYS A 180 -3.41 -26.34 -0.30
CA LYS A 180 -2.31 -27.21 -0.75
C LYS A 180 -2.68 -28.15 -1.91
N THR A 181 -3.92 -28.15 -2.39
CA THR A 181 -4.39 -29.08 -3.44
C THR A 181 -4.76 -28.42 -4.77
N LYS A 182 -4.26 -27.21 -5.03
CA LYS A 182 -4.31 -26.59 -6.37
C LYS A 182 -2.93 -26.08 -6.78
N LEU A 183 -2.04 -27.03 -7.00
CA LEU A 183 -0.89 -26.92 -7.90
C LEU A 183 -0.53 -28.37 -8.23
N PHE A 184 -1.28 -28.92 -9.18
CA PHE A 184 -0.92 -29.90 -10.22
C PHE A 184 -2.19 -30.18 -11.03
#